data_AF-H6NDV3-F1
#
_entry.id   AF-H6NDV3-F1
#
_cell.length_a   1.000
_cell.length_b   1.000
_cell.length_c   1.000
_cell.angle_alpha   90.00
_cell.angle_beta   90.00
_cell.angle_gamma   90.00
#
_symmetry.space_group_name_H-M   'P 1'
#
loop_
_entity.id
_entity.type
_entity.pdbx_description
1 polymer ?
#
loop_
_entity_poly.entity_id
_entity_poly.type
_entity_poly.pdbx_seq_one_letter_code
_entity_poly.pdbx_strand_id
1 'polypeptide(L)' 'MRCLYCNELMNVQDNDYMGNREYSRLYVCLNDESRSIYEDWTDDKGRPIPRKNKWWNPKDNEKDSEAP' A
#
# COMPACT_ATOMS: atom_id res chain seq x y z
N MET A 1 0.18 11.06 0.25
CA MET A 1 -0.87 10.30 0.96
C MET A 1 -0.57 10.31 2.45
N ARG A 2 -1.60 10.23 3.32
CA ARG A 2 -1.41 10.06 4.77
C ARG A 2 -1.70 8.61 5.17
N CYS A 3 -0.93 8.10 6.13
CA CYS A 3 -1.12 6.75 6.68
C CYS A 3 -2.43 6.66 7.47
N LEU A 4 -3.24 5.62 7.26
CA LEU A 4 -4.51 5.45 7.99
C LEU A 4 -4.32 5.23 9.50
N TYR A 5 -3.17 4.71 9.92
CA TYR A 5 -2.97 4.24 11.30
C TYR A 5 -2.33 5.29 12.22
N CYS A 6 -1.46 6.14 11.68
CA CYS A 6 -0.73 7.17 12.45
C CYS A 6 -0.92 8.59 11.87
N ASN A 7 -1.64 8.74 10.75
CA ASN A 7 -1.92 10.00 10.08
C ASN A 7 -0.69 10.78 9.57
N GLU A 8 0.51 10.19 9.62
CA GLU A 8 1.73 10.77 9.08
C GLU A 8 1.78 10.74 7.55
N LEU A 9 2.59 11.62 6.97
CA LEU A 9 2.84 11.62 5.53
C LEU A 9 3.64 10.37 5.13
N MET A 10 3.14 9.66 4.13
CA MET A 10 3.81 8.47 3.60
C MET A 10 4.78 8.84 2.49
N ASN A 11 5.89 8.12 2.42
CA ASN A 11 6.84 8.23 1.33
C ASN A 11 6.30 7.47 0.12
N VAL A 12 6.31 8.14 -1.03
CA VAL A 12 5.89 7.57 -2.32
C VAL A 12 7.09 6.91 -2.98
N GLN A 13 6.90 5.67 -3.45
CA GLN A 13 7.81 5.02 -4.38
C GLN A 13 7.33 5.21 -5.83
N ASP A 14 8.12 4.73 -6.78
CA ASP A 14 7.83 4.83 -8.20
C ASP A 14 6.54 4.09 -8.58
N ASN A 15 5.96 4.49 -9.72
CA ASN A 15 4.77 3.85 -10.28
C ASN A 15 5.20 2.78 -11.29
N ASP A 16 5.44 1.58 -10.78
CA ASP A 16 6.03 0.47 -11.53
C ASP A 16 5.01 -0.19 -12.44
N TYR A 17 5.44 -0.55 -13.66
CA TYR A 17 4.62 -1.32 -14.58
C TYR A 17 4.56 -2.79 -14.17
N MET A 18 3.35 -3.30 -13.91
CA MET A 18 3.13 -4.64 -13.36
C MET A 18 2.66 -5.65 -14.42
N GLY A 19 2.60 -5.26 -15.70
CA GLY A 19 2.00 -6.06 -16.76
C GLY A 19 0.52 -5.72 -16.98
N ASN A 20 -0.07 -6.29 -18.03
CA ASN A 20 -1.51 -6.13 -18.36
C ASN A 20 -2.01 -4.68 -18.44
N ARG A 21 -1.16 -3.71 -18.80
CA ARG A 21 -1.51 -2.27 -18.80
C ARG A 21 -1.86 -1.75 -17.41
N GLU A 22 -1.27 -2.32 -16.37
CA GLU A 22 -1.49 -1.92 -14.99
C GLU A 22 -0.18 -1.49 -14.36
N TYR A 23 -0.28 -0.54 -13.44
CA TYR A 23 0.82 0.05 -12.71
C TYR A 23 0.52 -0.01 -11.22
N SER A 24 1.55 -0.22 -10.41
CA SER A 24 1.47 -0.22 -8.95
C SER A 24 2.37 0.87 -8.39
N ARG A 25 1.86 1.60 -7.40
CA ARG A 25 2.62 2.59 -6.63
C ARG A 25 2.50 2.26 -5.14
N LEU A 26 3.64 2.18 -4.48
CA LEU A 26 3.70 1.99 -3.03
C LEU A 26 3.80 3.33 -2.30
N TYR A 27 3.03 3.44 -1.23
CA TYR A 27 3.13 4.48 -0.21
C TYR A 27 3.57 3.80 1.07
N VAL A 28 4.70 4.19 1.63
CA VAL A 28 5.32 3.53 2.79
C VAL A 28 5.38 4.51 3.96
N CYS A 29 4.84 4.08 5.11
CA CYS A 29 5.00 4.78 6.37
C CYS A 29 6.29 4.32 7.04
N LEU A 30 7.27 5.21 7.16
CA LEU A 30 8.60 4.88 7.70
C LEU A 30 8.71 5.00 9.22
N ASN A 31 7.62 5.35 9.91
CA ASN A 31 7.63 5.36 11.36
C ASN A 31 7.59 3.95 11.95
N ASP A 32 8.26 3.78 13.08
CA ASP A 32 8.34 2.51 13.78
C ASP A 32 7.00 2.09 14.41
N GLU A 33 6.07 3.02 14.59
CA GLU A 33 4.77 2.74 15.19
C GLU A 33 3.83 1.95 14.27
N SER A 34 3.78 2.29 12.98
CA SER A 34 2.81 1.70 12.06
C SER A 34 3.45 0.79 11.02
N ARG A 35 4.63 1.16 10.48
CA ARG A 35 5.31 0.47 9.38
C ARG A 35 4.38 0.05 8.23
N SER A 36 3.28 0.80 8.04
CA SER A 36 2.21 0.41 7.12
C SER A 36 2.56 0.76 5.69
N ILE A 37 2.05 -0.03 4.76
CA ILE A 37 2.22 0.15 3.32
C ILE A 37 0.82 0.24 2.70
N TYR A 38 0.66 1.15 1.76
CA TYR A 38 -0.48 1.17 0.87
C TYR A 38 -0.01 0.97 -0.56
N GLU A 39 -0.65 0.06 -1.27
CA GLU A 39 -0.42 -0.18 -2.68
C GLU A 39 -1.62 0.36 -3.48
N ASP A 40 -1.35 1.31 -4.37
CA ASP A 40 -2.33 1.92 -5.27
C ASP A 40 -2.10 1.41 -6.68
N TRP A 41 -3.18 0.99 -7.35
CA TRP A 41 -3.12 0.43 -8.69
C TRP A 41 -3.83 1.34 -9.69
N THR A 42 -3.20 1.56 -10.84
CA THR A 42 -3.77 2.32 -11.95
C THR A 42 -3.67 1.59 -13.28
N ASP A 43 -4.55 1.90 -14.24
CA ASP A 43 -4.44 1.43 -15.63
C ASP A 43 -3.41 2.25 -16.45
N ASP A 44 -3.23 1.91 -17.73
CA ASP A 44 -2.36 2.62 -18.68
C ASP A 44 -2.74 4.07 -18.97
N LYS A 45 -3.88 4.53 -18.46
CA LYS A 45 -4.35 5.91 -18.53
C LYS A 45 -4.30 6.61 -17.17
N GLY A 46 -3.70 5.98 -16.16
CA GLY A 46 -3.59 6.50 -14.80
C GLY A 46 -4.93 6.48 -14.05
N ARG A 47 -5.93 5.71 -14.50
CA ARG A 47 -7.22 5.59 -13.82
C ARG A 47 -7.11 4.56 -12.69
N PRO A 48 -7.63 4.83 -11.49
CA PRO A 48 -7.56 3.90 -10.37
C PRO A 48 -8.20 2.54 -10.70
N ILE A 49 -7.65 1.47 -10.12
CA ILE A 49 -8.19 0.11 -10.15
C ILE A 49 -8.52 -0.29 -8.69
N PRO A 50 -9.61 0.22 -8.09
CA PRO A 50 -9.82 0.17 -6.65
C PRO A 50 -9.85 -1.25 -6.06
N ARG A 51 -10.30 -2.24 -6.85
CA ARG A 51 -10.35 -3.66 -6.46
C ARG A 51 -8.97 -4.28 -6.16
N LYS A 52 -7.88 -3.64 -6.57
CA LYS A 52 -6.50 -4.10 -6.34
C LYS A 52 -5.79 -3.32 -5.24
N ASN A 53 -6.32 -2.16 -4.85
CA ASN A 53 -5.68 -1.34 -3.84
C ASN A 53 -5.68 -2.08 -2.50
N LYS A 54 -4.54 -2.10 -1.83
CA LYS A 54 -4.36 -2.90 -0.62
C LYS A 54 -3.61 -2.11 0.43
N TRP A 55 -4.12 -2.17 1.67
CA TRP A 55 -3.37 -1.77 2.85
C TRP A 55 -2.69 -2.99 3.46
N TRP A 56 -1.46 -2.79 3.90
CA TRP A 56 -0.72 -3.74 4.69
C TRP A 56 -0.22 -3.04 5.96
N ASN A 57 -0.55 -3.59 7.12
CA ASN A 57 -0.01 -3.17 8.41
C ASN A 57 0.47 -4.42 9.17
N PRO A 58 1.73 -4.46 9.65
CA PRO A 58 2.23 -5.62 10.36
C PRO A 58 1.41 -5.94 11.63
N LYS A 59 0.89 -4.94 12.35
CA LYS A 59 0.06 -5.15 13.56
C LYS A 59 -1.26 -5.86 13.28
N ASP A 60 -1.81 -5.69 12.08
CA ASP A 60 -3.04 -6.37 11.67
C ASP A 60 -2.75 -7.82 11.22
N ASN A 61 -1.57 -8.06 10.64
CA ASN A 61 -1.18 -9.37 10.11
C ASN A 61 -0.51 -10.31 11.13
N GLU A 62 -0.02 -9.80 12.27
CA GLU A 62 0.46 -10.65 13.37
C GLU A 62 -0.67 -11.54 13.92
N LYS A 63 -1.94 -11.10 13.88
CA LYS A 63 -3.08 -11.90 14.32
C LYS A 63 -3.42 -13.07 13.39
N ASP A 64 -3.07 -12.96 12.11
CA ASP A 64 -3.31 -14.03 11.13
C ASP A 64 -2.14 -15.02 11.03
N SER A 65 -1.02 -14.71 11.70
CA SER A 65 0.18 -15.55 11.75
C SER A 65 0.22 -16.50 12.96
N GLU A 66 -0.68 -16.30 13.92
CA GLU A 66 -0.99 -17.26 14.99
C GLU A 66 -2.28 -18.04 14.64
N ALA A 67 -2.23 -18.84 13.58
CA ALA A 67 -3.19 -19.93 13.38
C ALA A 67 -2.50 -21.26 13.79
N PRO A 68 -3.24 -22.17 14.50
CA PRO A 68 -2.70 -23.30 15.27
C PRO A 68 -1.96 -24.39 14.49
#